data_AF-A0A0E3QWI6-F1
#
_entry.id   AF-A0A0E3QWI6-F1
#
_cell.length_a   1.000
_cell.length_b   1.000
_cell.length_c   1.000
_cell.angle_alpha   90.00
_cell.angle_beta   90.00
_cell.angle_gamma   90.00
#
_symmetry.space_group_name_H-M   'P 1'
#
loop_
_entity.id
_entity.type
_entity.pdbx_description
1 polymer ?
#
loop_
_entity_poly.entity_id
_entity_poly.type
_entity_poly.pdbx_seq_one_letter_code
_entity_poly.pdbx_strand_id
1 'polypeptide(L)'
;MATDKTQYVRGEIVKLKVTNNLDTPIWYIGYSQRDLVFWELERAQSEGWQSMDFRLPAIEGDREACRIILYEQPVGVVTELKPHSDLLYEWNQKICPFKTVTEPFGPETIERGKYRFAFRYSLVTVKSEDVEAEPWKRPIDLGETKVVYSNEFVLE
;
A
#
# COMPACT_ATOMS: atom_id res chain seq x y z
N MET A 1 0.67 13.69 -1.59
CA MET A 1 -0.34 12.63 -1.38
C MET A 1 -1.47 13.24 -0.56
N ALA A 2 -2.72 12.88 -0.85
CA ALA A 2 -3.88 13.40 -0.12
C ALA A 2 -5.03 12.40 -0.14
N THR A 3 -5.86 12.43 0.90
CA THR A 3 -7.17 11.77 0.91
C THR A 3 -8.25 12.78 0.52
N ASP A 4 -9.41 12.30 0.10
CA ASP A 4 -10.53 13.16 -0.27
C ASP A 4 -11.20 13.85 0.93
N LYS A 5 -11.08 13.28 2.14
CA LYS A 5 -11.64 13.80 3.39
C LYS A 5 -10.69 13.58 4.57
N THR A 6 -10.96 14.28 5.66
CA THR A 6 -10.24 14.15 6.95
C THR A 6 -11.04 13.35 7.99
N GLN A 7 -12.27 12.98 7.69
CA GLN A 7 -13.15 12.19 8.58
C GLN A 7 -13.94 11.21 7.72
N TYR A 8 -14.01 9.96 8.19
CA TYR A 8 -14.73 8.87 7.54
C TYR A 8 -15.51 8.08 8.58
N VAL A 9 -16.67 7.56 8.19
CA VAL A 9 -17.38 6.54 9.00
C VAL A 9 -16.89 5.13 8.62
N ARG A 10 -17.01 4.17 9.53
CA ARG A 10 -16.67 2.76 9.22
C ARG A 10 -17.34 2.24 7.95
N GLY A 11 -16.52 1.68 7.06
CA GLY A 11 -16.93 1.10 5.77
C GLY A 11 -17.09 2.12 4.64
N GLU A 12 -16.92 3.42 4.90
CA GLU A 12 -16.86 4.43 3.86
C GLU A 12 -15.61 4.26 2.98
N ILE A 13 -15.76 4.51 1.68
CA ILE A 13 -14.62 4.45 0.76
C ILE A 13 -13.71 5.65 0.99
N VAL A 14 -12.46 5.37 1.34
CA VAL A 14 -11.37 6.35 1.39
C VAL A 14 -10.77 6.47 -0.01
N LYS A 15 -10.78 7.69 -0.58
CA LYS A 15 -10.15 7.94 -1.87
C LYS A 15 -8.79 8.58 -1.65
N LEU A 16 -7.77 7.97 -2.22
CA LEU A 16 -6.38 8.37 -2.09
C LEU A 16 -5.85 8.83 -3.44
N LYS A 17 -5.12 9.95 -3.42
CA LYS A 17 -4.44 10.51 -4.58
C LYS A 17 -2.97 10.79 -4.30
N VAL A 18 -2.08 10.27 -5.14
CA VAL A 18 -0.66 10.65 -5.19
C VAL A 18 -0.42 11.35 -6.51
N THR A 19 0.11 12.57 -6.47
CA THR A 19 0.46 13.34 -7.67
C THR A 19 1.97 13.55 -7.68
N ASN A 20 2.62 13.24 -8.81
CA ASN A 20 3.98 13.67 -9.06
C ASN A 20 3.94 15.10 -9.63
N ASN A 21 4.18 16.11 -8.79
CA ASN A 21 4.23 17.52 -9.21
C ASN A 21 5.60 17.95 -9.78
N LEU A 22 6.55 17.02 -9.91
CA LEU A 22 7.88 17.31 -10.44
C LEU A 22 7.86 17.24 -11.98
N ASP A 23 8.80 17.95 -12.60
CA ASP A 23 9.07 17.84 -14.04
C ASP A 23 9.85 16.56 -14.42
N THR A 24 10.23 15.75 -13.43
CA THR A 24 10.97 14.50 -13.58
C THR A 24 10.16 13.31 -13.07
N PRO A 25 10.33 12.12 -13.66
CA PRO A 25 9.67 10.92 -13.13
C PRO A 25 10.17 10.58 -11.73
N ILE A 26 9.33 9.88 -10.98
CA ILE A 26 9.71 9.23 -9.73
C ILE A 26 9.44 7.73 -9.83
N TRP A 27 10.11 6.95 -8.98
CA TRP A 27 10.04 5.49 -9.02
C TRP A 27 9.50 4.94 -7.70
N TYR A 28 8.62 3.96 -7.75
CA TYR A 28 8.05 3.33 -6.57
C TYR A 28 7.88 1.83 -6.77
N ILE A 29 7.70 1.08 -5.70
CA ILE A 29 7.37 -0.34 -5.80
C ILE A 29 5.87 -0.47 -6.03
N GLY A 30 5.51 -0.87 -7.25
CA GLY A 30 4.16 -1.32 -7.60
C GLY A 30 4.04 -2.82 -7.45
N TYR A 31 2.81 -3.31 -7.37
CA TYR A 31 2.52 -4.74 -7.30
C TYR A 31 1.48 -5.11 -8.36
N SER A 32 1.69 -6.23 -9.04
CA SER A 32 0.69 -6.79 -9.96
C SER A 32 -0.43 -7.53 -9.23
N GLN A 33 -0.17 -7.97 -8.00
CA GLN A 33 -1.13 -8.67 -7.16
C GLN A 33 -2.07 -7.69 -6.47
N ARG A 34 -3.37 -7.98 -6.49
CA ARG A 34 -4.42 -7.07 -5.99
C ARG A 34 -4.47 -6.96 -4.46
N ASP A 35 -3.90 -7.92 -3.75
CA ASP A 35 -3.82 -7.93 -2.28
C ASP A 35 -2.67 -7.04 -1.74
N LEU A 36 -1.88 -6.44 -2.63
CA LEU A 36 -0.75 -5.58 -2.29
C LEU A 36 -0.96 -4.17 -2.84
N VAL A 37 -0.44 -3.19 -2.11
CA VAL A 37 -0.63 -1.77 -2.42
C VAL A 37 0.68 -1.01 -2.35
N PHE A 38 0.76 0.07 -3.13
CA PHE A 38 1.90 0.97 -3.21
C PHE A 38 2.01 1.94 -2.00
N TRP A 39 1.04 1.89 -1.10
CA TRP A 39 0.94 2.78 0.06
C TRP A 39 1.01 1.98 1.37
N GLU A 40 1.56 2.61 2.40
CA GLU A 40 1.56 2.15 3.78
C GLU A 40 0.52 2.94 4.58
N LEU A 41 0.02 2.35 5.67
CA LEU A 41 -0.89 3.01 6.60
C LEU A 41 -0.20 3.15 7.95
N GLU A 42 -0.23 4.35 8.51
CA GLU A 42 0.24 4.60 9.86
C GLU A 42 -0.94 5.01 10.75
N ARG A 43 -0.98 4.45 11.97
CA ARG A 43 -1.93 4.81 13.01
C ARG A 43 -1.26 5.68 14.06
N ALA A 44 -1.94 6.73 14.50
CA ALA A 44 -1.48 7.55 15.61
C ALA A 44 -1.51 6.74 16.92
N GLN A 45 -0.42 6.82 17.66
CA GLN A 45 -0.21 6.27 19.00
C GLN A 45 0.19 7.39 19.97
N SER A 46 0.30 7.08 21.26
CA SER A 46 0.67 8.05 22.30
C SER A 46 2.00 8.77 22.05
N GLU A 47 2.95 8.11 21.39
CA GLU A 47 4.32 8.61 21.18
C GLU A 47 4.70 8.78 19.69
N GLY A 48 3.70 8.83 18.79
CA GLY A 48 3.95 9.08 17.38
C GLY A 48 3.07 8.24 16.46
N TRP A 49 3.66 7.79 15.36
CA TRP A 49 2.97 7.05 14.31
C TRP A 49 3.51 5.63 14.22
N GLN A 50 2.61 4.65 14.21
CA GLN A 50 2.95 3.25 14.08
C GLN A 50 2.51 2.73 12.72
N SER A 51 3.45 2.21 11.94
CA SER A 51 3.14 1.51 10.69
C SER A 51 2.29 0.28 10.96
N MET A 52 1.27 0.08 10.13
CA MET A 52 0.42 -1.09 10.18
C MET A 52 0.86 -2.09 9.11
N ASP A 53 1.17 -3.30 9.53
CA ASP A 53 1.47 -4.40 8.62
C ASP A 53 0.19 -5.19 8.31
N PHE A 54 -0.24 -5.13 7.06
CA PHE A 54 -1.42 -5.85 6.56
C PHE A 54 -1.32 -6.12 5.07
N ARG A 55 -2.26 -6.92 4.57
CA ARG A 55 -2.58 -7.05 3.15
C ARG A 55 -3.99 -6.60 2.87
N LEU A 56 -4.32 -6.38 1.61
CA LEU A 56 -5.70 -6.19 1.21
C LEU A 56 -6.40 -7.53 0.98
N PRO A 57 -7.73 -7.57 1.19
CA PRO A 57 -8.51 -8.75 0.88
C PRO A 57 -8.48 -9.05 -0.63
N ALA A 58 -8.32 -10.32 -0.99
CA ALA A 58 -8.47 -10.77 -2.37
C ALA A 58 -9.92 -11.18 -2.63
N ILE A 59 -10.37 -11.07 -3.88
CA ILE A 59 -11.67 -11.58 -4.30
C ILE A 59 -11.51 -13.04 -4.72
N GLU A 60 -12.18 -13.95 -4.02
CA GLU A 60 -12.24 -15.39 -4.33
C GLU A 60 -13.69 -15.78 -4.59
N GLY A 61 -14.03 -15.96 -5.87
CA GLY A 61 -15.42 -16.08 -6.31
C GLY A 61 -16.20 -14.80 -5.98
N ASP A 62 -17.24 -14.93 -5.15
CA ASP A 62 -18.11 -13.82 -4.75
C ASP A 62 -17.78 -13.26 -3.35
N ARG A 63 -16.63 -13.62 -2.76
CA ARG A 63 -16.29 -13.24 -1.38
C ARG A 63 -14.89 -12.64 -1.29
N GLU A 64 -14.74 -11.68 -0.38
CA GLU A 64 -13.43 -11.20 0.03
C GLU A 64 -12.81 -12.20 1.01
N ALA A 65 -11.56 -12.61 0.76
CA ALA A 65 -10.83 -13.57 1.57
C ALA A 65 -9.39 -13.12 1.83
N CYS A 66 -8.87 -13.47 3.00
CA CYS A 66 -7.47 -13.27 3.34
C CYS A 66 -6.64 -14.48 2.95
N ARG A 67 -5.78 -14.31 1.94
CA ARG A 67 -4.88 -15.38 1.48
C ARG A 67 -3.72 -15.57 2.45
N ILE A 68 -3.49 -16.83 2.84
CA ILE A 68 -2.29 -17.24 3.56
C ILE A 68 -1.21 -17.51 2.52
N ILE A 69 -0.12 -16.74 2.52
CA ILE A 69 1.02 -17.05 1.65
C ILE A 69 1.88 -18.12 2.30
N LEU A 70 1.84 -19.30 1.70
CA LEU A 70 2.87 -20.31 1.84
C LEU A 70 3.95 -20.02 0.78
N TYR A 71 5.12 -19.58 1.25
CA TYR A 71 6.44 -19.63 0.59
C TYR A 71 6.79 -18.72 -0.60
N GLU A 72 5.86 -18.11 -1.34
CA GLU A 72 6.24 -17.21 -2.44
C GLU A 72 5.98 -15.74 -2.10
N GLN A 73 7.01 -15.00 -1.69
CA GLN A 73 6.84 -13.55 -1.54
C GLN A 73 6.50 -12.95 -2.91
N PRO A 74 5.48 -12.08 -2.97
CA PRO A 74 5.11 -11.40 -4.19
C PRO A 74 6.27 -10.57 -4.72
N VAL A 75 6.48 -10.63 -6.04
CA VAL A 75 7.48 -9.80 -6.68
C VAL A 75 6.85 -8.44 -6.95
N GLY A 76 7.23 -7.44 -6.15
CA GLY A 76 7.00 -6.04 -6.52
C GLY A 76 7.74 -5.71 -7.82
N VAL A 77 7.42 -4.60 -8.47
CA VAL A 77 8.14 -4.11 -9.65
C VAL A 77 8.41 -2.63 -9.50
N VAL A 78 9.61 -2.20 -9.88
CA VAL A 78 9.92 -0.77 -9.94
C VAL A 78 9.05 -0.15 -11.02
N THR A 79 8.16 0.74 -10.62
CA THR A 79 7.15 1.37 -11.47
C THR A 79 7.42 2.86 -11.57
N GLU A 80 7.31 3.41 -12.78
CA GLU A 80 7.45 4.83 -13.04
C GLU A 80 6.14 5.56 -12.73
N LEU A 81 6.22 6.64 -11.95
CA LEU A 81 5.18 7.67 -11.92
C LEU A 81 5.67 8.89 -12.70
N LYS A 82 5.08 9.08 -13.89
CA LYS A 82 5.46 10.13 -14.85
C LYS A 82 5.34 11.54 -14.24
N PRO A 83 6.08 12.53 -14.76
CA PRO A 83 5.87 13.94 -14.44
C PRO A 83 4.39 14.32 -14.57
N HIS A 84 3.89 15.11 -13.62
CA HIS A 84 2.53 15.68 -13.63
C HIS A 84 1.41 14.63 -13.72
N SER A 85 1.66 13.41 -13.28
CA SER A 85 0.70 12.30 -13.32
C SER A 85 0.21 11.89 -11.94
N ASP A 86 -0.93 11.21 -11.92
CA ASP A 86 -1.67 10.84 -10.72
C ASP A 86 -1.77 9.31 -10.56
N LEU A 87 -1.61 8.84 -9.32
CA LEU A 87 -2.11 7.55 -8.86
C LEU A 87 -3.37 7.78 -8.04
N LEU A 88 -4.44 7.07 -8.41
CA LEU A 88 -5.71 7.10 -7.72
C LEU A 88 -6.00 5.73 -7.13
N TYR A 89 -6.51 5.70 -5.91
CA TYR A 89 -6.88 4.46 -5.23
C TYR A 89 -8.14 4.66 -4.40
N GLU A 90 -8.99 3.62 -4.34
CA GLU A 90 -10.19 3.59 -3.50
C GLU A 90 -10.08 2.41 -2.55
N TRP A 91 -10.22 2.66 -1.24
CA TRP A 91 -10.05 1.66 -0.21
C TRP A 91 -11.26 1.62 0.73
N ASN A 92 -11.79 0.41 0.97
CA ASN A 92 -12.98 0.17 1.78
C ASN A 92 -12.69 -0.07 3.28
N GLN A 93 -11.50 0.34 3.75
CA GLN A 93 -11.06 0.20 5.15
C GLN A 93 -10.87 -1.24 5.64
N LYS A 94 -10.93 -2.24 4.74
CA LYS A 94 -10.71 -3.64 5.09
C LYS A 94 -9.27 -4.04 4.87
N ILE A 95 -8.78 -4.87 5.77
CA ILE A 95 -7.44 -5.41 5.79
C ILE A 95 -7.45 -6.90 6.12
N CYS A 96 -6.37 -7.56 5.75
CA CYS A 96 -6.01 -8.90 6.15
C CYS A 96 -4.76 -8.78 7.03
N PRO A 97 -4.91 -8.81 8.37
CA PRO A 97 -3.76 -8.79 9.27
C PRO A 97 -2.86 -10.00 9.06
N PHE A 98 -1.55 -9.84 9.28
CA PHE A 98 -0.64 -10.98 9.30
C PHE A 98 -0.87 -11.83 10.55
N LYS A 99 -1.72 -12.86 10.41
CA LYS A 99 -1.98 -13.87 11.44
C LYS A 99 -1.46 -15.22 10.96
N THR A 100 -0.71 -15.93 11.81
CA THR A 100 -0.37 -17.35 11.61
C THR A 100 -1.62 -18.18 11.88
N VAL A 101 -2.41 -18.42 10.84
CA VAL A 101 -3.62 -19.25 10.90
C VAL A 101 -3.48 -20.46 10.00
N THR A 102 -4.11 -21.57 10.41
CA THR A 102 -4.19 -22.82 9.64
C THR A 102 -5.38 -22.84 8.68
N GLU A 103 -6.33 -21.92 8.82
CA GLU A 103 -7.56 -21.84 8.02
C GLU A 103 -7.74 -20.42 7.44
N PRO A 104 -8.31 -20.29 6.22
CA PRO A 104 -8.67 -19.00 5.65
C PRO A 104 -9.61 -18.22 6.57
N PHE A 105 -9.36 -16.93 6.74
CA PHE A 105 -10.18 -16.05 7.56
C PHE A 105 -10.70 -14.86 6.73
N GLY A 106 -11.79 -14.28 7.22
CA GLY A 106 -12.40 -13.10 6.59
C GLY A 106 -11.61 -11.83 6.87
N PRO A 107 -11.73 -10.82 6.00
CA PRO A 107 -11.09 -9.54 6.23
C PRO A 107 -11.69 -8.78 7.40
N GLU A 108 -10.86 -7.94 8.02
CA GLU A 108 -11.21 -7.12 9.18
C GLU A 108 -11.25 -5.66 8.77
N THR A 109 -12.28 -4.94 9.20
CA THR A 109 -12.28 -3.47 9.10
C THR A 109 -11.39 -2.90 10.18
N ILE A 110 -10.48 -1.99 9.81
CA ILE A 110 -9.60 -1.33 10.76
C ILE A 110 -10.37 -0.64 11.91
N GLU A 111 -9.71 -0.54 13.05
CA GLU A 111 -10.27 0.09 14.23
C GLU A 111 -10.47 1.59 14.05
N ARG A 112 -11.29 2.18 14.94
CA ARG A 112 -11.40 3.64 15.04
C ARG A 112 -10.07 4.25 15.47
N GLY A 113 -9.80 5.44 14.96
CA GLY A 113 -8.57 6.14 15.30
C GLY A 113 -8.17 7.19 14.28
N LYS A 114 -7.01 7.78 14.51
CA LYS A 114 -6.38 8.73 13.59
C LYS A 114 -5.32 8.01 12.76
N TYR A 115 -5.34 8.25 11.46
CA TYR A 115 -4.52 7.58 10.47
C TYR A 115 -3.90 8.57 9.49
N ARG A 116 -2.83 8.15 8.83
CA ARG A 116 -2.28 8.78 7.63
C ARG A 116 -1.68 7.73 6.72
N PHE A 117 -1.69 7.98 5.42
CA PHE A 117 -1.00 7.15 4.46
C PHE A 117 0.44 7.63 4.27
N ALA A 118 1.32 6.69 3.93
CA ALA A 118 2.68 6.96 3.51
C ALA A 118 2.93 6.36 2.13
N PHE A 119 3.63 7.10 1.27
CA PHE A 119 4.04 6.65 -0.06
C PHE A 119 5.57 6.78 -0.17
N ARG A 120 6.23 5.66 -0.45
CA ARG A 120 7.68 5.60 -0.63
C ARG A 120 8.03 5.67 -2.11
N TYR A 121 8.98 6.52 -2.44
CA TYR A 121 9.46 6.70 -3.81
C TYR A 121 10.96 7.02 -3.84
N SER A 122 11.57 6.89 -5.01
CA SER A 122 12.94 7.27 -5.31
C SER A 122 12.98 8.28 -6.45
N LEU A 123 13.94 9.21 -6.38
CA LEU A 123 14.26 10.13 -7.48
C LEU A 123 15.31 9.55 -8.42
N VAL A 124 15.96 8.45 -8.04
CA VAL A 124 16.97 7.77 -8.84
C VAL A 124 16.33 6.57 -9.50
N THR A 125 16.53 6.43 -10.81
CA THR A 125 16.06 5.25 -11.53
C THR A 125 16.82 4.02 -11.04
N VAL A 126 16.10 3.13 -10.36
CA VAL A 126 16.61 1.78 -10.11
C VAL A 126 16.08 0.86 -11.19
N LYS A 127 16.98 0.10 -11.83
CA LYS A 127 16.56 -0.93 -12.78
C LYS A 127 15.89 -2.05 -11.96
N SER A 128 14.63 -2.36 -12.28
CA SER A 128 14.10 -3.66 -11.89
C SER A 128 14.96 -4.72 -12.56
N GLU A 129 15.51 -5.65 -11.80
CA GLU A 129 16.10 -6.84 -12.39
C GLU A 129 15.04 -7.59 -13.21
N ASP A 130 15.46 -8.35 -14.21
CA ASP A 130 14.55 -9.11 -15.06
C ASP A 130 13.86 -10.19 -14.23
N VAL A 131 12.68 -9.84 -13.71
CA VAL A 131 11.89 -10.70 -12.82
C VAL A 131 11.45 -11.99 -13.51
N GLU A 132 11.29 -11.98 -14.84
CA GLU A 132 10.90 -13.17 -15.60
C GLU A 132 12.08 -14.13 -15.76
N ALA A 133 13.29 -13.59 -15.98
CA ALA A 133 14.49 -14.40 -16.15
C ALA A 133 15.13 -14.84 -14.81
N GLU A 134 15.03 -14.03 -13.75
CA GLU A 134 15.78 -14.22 -12.49
C GLU A 134 14.94 -13.94 -11.21
N PRO A 135 13.82 -14.65 -10.98
CA PRO A 135 12.89 -14.41 -9.86
C PRO A 135 13.49 -14.58 -8.44
N TRP A 136 14.70 -15.14 -8.33
CA TRP A 136 15.45 -15.34 -7.09
C TRP A 136 16.33 -14.16 -6.69
N LYS A 137 16.61 -13.21 -7.60
CA LYS A 137 17.33 -12.00 -7.21
C LYS A 137 16.36 -11.06 -6.49
N ARG A 138 16.33 -11.22 -5.18
CA ARG A 138 15.49 -10.49 -4.24
C ARG A 138 16.39 -9.90 -3.16
N PRO A 139 16.05 -8.72 -2.60
CA PRO A 139 14.87 -7.88 -2.88
C PRO A 139 15.12 -6.79 -3.94
N ILE A 140 14.04 -6.28 -4.54
CA ILE A 140 14.09 -5.03 -5.32
C ILE A 140 14.35 -3.89 -4.34
N ASP A 141 15.51 -3.26 -4.49
CA ASP A 141 15.89 -2.07 -3.73
C ASP A 141 15.52 -0.82 -4.52
N LEU A 142 14.81 0.15 -3.91
CA LEU A 142 14.57 1.46 -4.51
C LEU A 142 15.76 2.42 -4.33
N GLY A 143 16.83 1.96 -3.68
CA GLY A 143 18.01 2.74 -3.33
C GLY A 143 17.64 3.84 -2.33
N GLU A 144 18.03 5.08 -2.63
CA GLU A 144 17.68 6.24 -1.81
C GLU A 144 16.17 6.51 -1.88
N THR A 145 15.46 6.21 -0.78
CA THR A 145 14.01 6.38 -0.70
C THR A 145 13.61 7.64 0.06
N LYS A 146 12.57 8.29 -0.44
CA LYS A 146 11.85 9.40 0.20
C LYS A 146 10.45 8.96 0.53
N VAL A 147 9.86 9.58 1.55
CA VAL A 147 8.48 9.32 1.97
C VAL A 147 7.67 10.61 1.85
N VAL A 148 6.48 10.51 1.28
CA VAL A 148 5.47 11.56 1.34
C VAL A 148 4.25 11.03 2.08
N TYR A 149 3.70 11.84 2.98
CA TYR A 149 2.53 11.49 3.76
C TYR A 149 1.26 12.13 3.18
N SER A 150 0.11 11.50 3.40
CA SER A 150 -1.18 12.15 3.22
C SER A 150 -1.46 13.16 4.35
N ASN A 151 -2.51 13.95 4.19
CA ASN A 151 -3.16 14.57 5.35
C ASN A 151 -3.61 13.48 6.34
N GLU A 152 -3.71 13.86 7.60
CA GLU A 152 -4.31 13.01 8.64
C GLU A 152 -5.81 12.88 8.40
N PHE A 153 -6.36 11.72 8.73
CA PHE A 153 -7.79 11.49 8.75
C PHE A 153 -8.20 10.69 9.98
N VAL A 154 -9.45 10.85 10.40
CA VAL A 154 -10.05 10.15 11.54
C VAL A 154 -11.08 9.16 11.02
N LEU A 155 -11.07 7.95 11.58
CA LEU A 155 -12.09 6.94 11.36
C LEU A 155 -13.00 6.84 12.59
N GLU A 156 -14.28 7.19 12.40
CA GLU A 156 -15.36 7.17 13.40
C GLU A 156 -16.25 5.94 13.32
#